data_AF-A0A7S2D9Q2-F1
#
_entry.id   AF-A0A7S2D9Q2-F1
#
_cell.length_a   1.000
_cell.length_b   1.000
_cell.length_c   1.000
_cell.angle_alpha   90.00
_cell.angle_beta   90.00
_cell.angle_gamma   90.00
#
_symmetry.space_group_name_H-M   'P 1'
#
loop_
_entity.id
_entity.type
_entity.pdbx_description
1 polymer ?
#
loop_
_entity_poly.entity_id
_entity_poly.type
_entity_poly.pdbx_seq_one_letter_code
_entity_poly.pdbx_strand_id
1 'polypeptide(L)'
;IEIVKVLGAPTKAQVLAMNPQYRNFTYPNVPARGWGTVLRKSVGPDITLLLAAFLEYDPDARIRPLEACAHRAFDELREEQARCPDGQPLPKDLFNFTPREQRTCKDGLLERLPPGWHTPRDPRR
;
A
#
# COMPACT_ATOMS: atom_id res chain seq x y z
N ILE A 1 -11.19 10.67 -17.35
CA ILE A 1 -12.54 10.26 -16.88
C ILE A 1 -12.53 8.85 -16.26
N GLU A 2 -11.60 7.96 -16.61
CA GLU A 2 -11.57 6.59 -16.06
C GLU A 2 -11.31 6.49 -14.54
N ILE A 3 -10.48 7.36 -13.96
CA ILE A 3 -10.24 7.36 -12.51
C ILE A 3 -11.51 7.76 -11.73
N VAL A 4 -12.18 8.83 -12.16
CA VAL A 4 -13.45 9.33 -11.59
C VAL A 4 -14.57 8.29 -11.69
N LYS A 5 -14.55 7.50 -12.76
CA LYS A 5 -15.48 6.39 -12.94
C LYS A 5 -15.36 5.32 -11.85
N VAL A 6 -14.19 5.16 -11.24
CA VAL A 6 -13.92 4.15 -10.20
C VAL A 6 -14.01 4.78 -8.81
N LEU A 7 -13.25 5.85 -8.55
CA LEU A 7 -13.15 6.50 -7.24
C LEU A 7 -14.28 7.51 -6.96
N GLY A 8 -15.10 7.82 -7.96
CA GLY A 8 -16.10 8.89 -7.88
C GLY A 8 -15.51 10.26 -8.17
N ALA A 9 -16.37 11.29 -8.17
CA ALA A 9 -15.92 12.67 -8.36
C ALA A 9 -15.08 13.15 -7.16
N PRO A 10 -13.88 13.73 -7.38
CA PRO A 10 -13.05 14.23 -6.30
C PRO A 10 -13.71 15.45 -5.65
N THR A 11 -13.53 15.58 -4.34
CA THR A 11 -13.96 16.77 -3.60
C THR A 11 -13.09 17.99 -3.96
N LYS A 12 -13.60 19.20 -3.71
CA LYS A 12 -12.83 20.44 -3.93
C LYS A 12 -11.50 20.44 -3.17
N ALA A 13 -11.48 19.90 -1.94
CA ALA A 13 -10.26 19.78 -1.15
C ALA A 13 -9.23 18.85 -1.83
N GLN A 14 -9.66 17.68 -2.31
CA GLN A 14 -8.80 16.74 -3.03
C GLN A 14 -8.27 17.34 -4.35
N VAL A 15 -9.08 18.09 -5.08
CA VAL A 15 -8.65 18.78 -6.30
C VAL A 15 -7.55 19.81 -6.00
N LEU A 16 -7.71 20.58 -4.92
CA LEU A 16 -6.72 21.55 -4.48
C LEU A 16 -5.44 20.89 -3.95
N ALA A 17 -5.56 19.76 -3.25
CA ALA A 17 -4.41 18.96 -2.80
C ALA A 17 -3.62 18.38 -3.99
N MET A 18 -4.31 17.95 -5.05
CA MET A 18 -3.66 17.50 -6.28
C MET A 18 -3.01 18.65 -7.07
N ASN A 19 -3.70 19.78 -7.20
CA ASN A 19 -3.19 20.97 -7.88
C ASN A 19 -3.87 22.25 -7.35
N PRO A 20 -3.16 23.08 -6.56
CA PRO A 20 -3.72 24.31 -5.99
C PRO A 20 -4.16 25.37 -7.02
N GLN A 21 -3.68 25.28 -8.26
CA GLN A 21 -4.05 26.17 -9.36
C GLN A 21 -5.36 25.75 -10.05
N TYR A 22 -5.83 24.53 -9.80
CA TYR A 22 -7.01 23.95 -10.44
C TYR A 22 -8.30 24.34 -9.69
N ARG A 23 -8.67 25.63 -9.75
CA ARG A 23 -9.74 26.21 -8.90
C ARG A 23 -11.14 26.21 -9.50
N ASN A 24 -11.26 26.13 -10.83
CA ASN A 24 -12.50 26.44 -11.56
C ASN A 24 -13.13 25.23 -12.28
N PHE A 25 -12.70 24.01 -11.97
CA PHE A 25 -13.23 22.82 -12.64
C PHE A 25 -14.24 22.09 -11.75
N THR A 26 -15.45 21.92 -12.26
CA THR A 26 -16.50 21.15 -11.61
C THR A 26 -16.60 19.78 -12.29
N TYR A 27 -16.42 18.71 -11.51
CA TYR A 27 -16.62 17.36 -12.02
C TYR A 27 -18.12 17.02 -12.10
N PRO A 28 -18.55 16.24 -13.11
CA PRO A 28 -19.87 15.63 -13.08
C PRO A 28 -20.04 14.79 -11.81
N ASN A 29 -21.24 14.80 -11.22
CA ASN A 29 -21.53 14.03 -10.01
C ASN A 29 -21.59 12.53 -10.34
N VAL A 30 -20.43 11.87 -10.30
CA VAL A 30 -20.28 10.43 -10.55
C VAL A 30 -20.05 9.74 -9.21
N PRO A 31 -20.92 8.79 -8.81
CA PRO A 31 -20.71 8.03 -7.59
C PRO A 31 -19.53 7.06 -7.73
N ALA A 32 -18.81 6.84 -6.64
CA ALA A 32 -17.76 5.83 -6.56
C ALA A 32 -18.35 4.42 -6.77
N ARG A 33 -17.59 3.55 -7.42
CA ARG A 33 -17.94 2.13 -7.52
C ARG A 33 -17.26 1.36 -6.41
N GLY A 34 -17.96 0.39 -5.83
CA GLY A 34 -17.36 -0.50 -4.84
C GLY A 34 -16.27 -1.37 -5.47
N TRP A 35 -15.15 -1.55 -4.77
CA TRP A 35 -14.01 -2.35 -5.24
C TRP A 35 -14.39 -3.77 -5.67
N GLY A 36 -15.37 -4.41 -5.02
CA GLY A 36 -15.86 -5.73 -5.44
C GLY A 36 -16.53 -5.76 -6.82
N THR A 37 -16.99 -4.63 -7.34
CA THR A 37 -17.52 -4.53 -8.72
C THR A 37 -16.43 -4.25 -9.75
N VAL A 38 -15.34 -3.62 -9.31
CA VAL A 38 -14.18 -3.24 -10.13
C VAL A 38 -13.25 -4.44 -10.29
N LEU A 39 -13.03 -5.17 -9.20
CA LEU A 39 -12.22 -6.38 -9.14
C LEU A 39 -13.11 -7.57 -9.51
N ARG A 40 -12.94 -8.10 -10.73
CA ARG A 40 -13.75 -9.21 -11.28
C ARG A 40 -13.71 -10.51 -10.47
N LYS A 41 -12.72 -10.68 -9.60
CA LYS A 41 -12.56 -11.81 -8.69
C LYS A 41 -12.72 -11.31 -7.26
N SER A 42 -13.23 -12.17 -6.37
CA SER A 42 -13.22 -11.89 -4.93
C SER A 42 -11.77 -11.74 -4.48
N VAL A 43 -11.35 -10.49 -4.38
CA VAL A 43 -10.06 -10.12 -3.80
C VAL A 43 -10.30 -9.99 -2.30
N GLY A 44 -9.44 -10.58 -1.49
CA GLY A 44 -9.58 -10.56 -0.03
C GLY A 44 -9.76 -9.14 0.52
N PRO A 45 -10.46 -8.97 1.65
CA PRO A 45 -10.76 -7.66 2.22
C PRO A 45 -9.48 -6.86 2.50
N ASP A 46 -8.40 -7.51 2.92
CA ASP A 46 -7.13 -6.86 3.21
C ASP A 46 -6.46 -6.24 1.97
N ILE A 47 -6.52 -6.91 0.82
CA ILE A 47 -5.96 -6.35 -0.43
C ILE A 47 -6.82 -5.18 -0.92
N THR A 48 -8.15 -5.29 -0.76
CA THR A 48 -9.07 -4.21 -1.11
C THR A 48 -8.79 -2.95 -0.28
N LEU A 49 -8.57 -3.11 1.03
CA LEU A 49 -8.18 -2.01 1.92
C LEU A 49 -6.83 -1.40 1.53
N LEU A 50 -5.85 -2.23 1.18
CA LEU A 50 -4.55 -1.76 0.70
C LEU A 50 -4.68 -0.95 -0.60
N LEU A 51 -5.46 -1.43 -1.57
CA LEU A 51 -5.70 -0.72 -2.83
C LEU A 51 -6.42 0.62 -2.60
N ALA A 52 -7.39 0.66 -1.70
CA ALA A 52 -8.07 1.91 -1.32
C ALA A 52 -7.06 2.92 -0.74
N ALA A 53 -6.14 2.48 0.12
CA ALA A 53 -5.12 3.33 0.71
C ALA A 53 -4.05 3.84 -0.29
N PHE A 54 -3.83 3.11 -1.39
CA PHE A 54 -2.96 3.56 -2.50
C PHE A 54 -3.66 4.53 -3.44
N LEU A 55 -4.93 4.26 -3.75
CA LEU A 55 -5.68 4.94 -4.80
C LEU A 55 -6.52 6.10 -4.23
N GLU A 56 -5.84 6.98 -3.49
CA GLU A 56 -6.38 8.24 -2.98
C GLU A 56 -6.08 9.42 -3.90
N TYR A 57 -7.04 10.34 -4.01
CA TYR A 57 -6.87 11.57 -4.79
C TYR A 57 -5.82 12.48 -4.18
N ASP A 58 -5.88 12.67 -2.86
CA ASP A 58 -4.92 13.47 -2.12
C ASP A 58 -3.58 12.71 -2.07
N PRO A 59 -2.48 13.26 -2.61
CA PRO A 59 -1.17 12.61 -2.59
C PRO A 59 -0.62 12.38 -1.18
N ASP A 60 -0.93 13.25 -0.21
CA ASP A 60 -0.42 13.17 1.16
C ASP A 60 -1.20 12.15 2.01
N ALA A 61 -2.44 11.84 1.60
CA ALA A 61 -3.27 10.81 2.24
C ALA A 61 -2.88 9.38 1.84
N ARG A 62 -2.06 9.20 0.79
CA ARG A 62 -1.66 7.87 0.31
C ARG A 62 -0.76 7.17 1.31
N ILE A 63 -0.96 5.86 1.43
CA ILE A 63 -0.09 5.00 2.24
C ILE A 63 1.36 5.07 1.76
N ARG A 64 2.31 5.18 2.69
CA ARG A 64 3.74 5.17 2.34
C ARG A 64 4.18 3.75 1.96
N PRO A 65 5.20 3.59 1.10
CA PRO A 65 5.65 2.26 0.66
C PRO A 65 5.97 1.31 1.83
N LEU A 66 6.71 1.77 2.84
CA LEU A 66 7.08 0.95 4.00
C LEU A 66 5.89 0.67 4.93
N GLU A 67 4.92 1.58 5.01
CA GLU A 67 3.65 1.33 5.72
C GLU A 67 2.82 0.28 4.99
N ALA A 68 2.78 0.32 3.66
CA ALA A 68 2.14 -0.69 2.83
C ALA A 68 2.82 -2.06 2.98
N CYS A 69 4.16 -2.10 3.05
CA CYS A 69 4.90 -3.32 3.34
C CYS A 69 4.59 -3.90 4.72
N ALA A 70 4.04 -3.12 5.66
CA ALA A 70 3.58 -3.59 6.98
C ALA A 70 2.08 -3.98 7.01
N HIS A 71 1.39 -3.92 5.86
CA HIS A 71 -0.03 -4.23 5.77
C HIS A 71 -0.31 -5.72 5.96
N ARG A 72 -1.51 -6.04 6.45
CA ARG A 72 -1.99 -7.42 6.71
C ARG A 72 -2.04 -8.31 5.47
N ALA A 73 -2.21 -7.66 4.32
CA ALA A 73 -2.13 -8.28 3.00
C ALA A 73 -0.82 -9.04 2.76
N PHE A 74 0.25 -8.69 3.49
CA PHE A 74 1.55 -9.34 3.40
C PHE A 74 1.92 -10.13 4.67
N ASP A 75 0.97 -10.38 5.57
CA ASP A 75 1.20 -11.19 6.79
C ASP A 75 1.62 -12.61 6.43
N GLU A 76 1.04 -13.18 5.38
CA GLU A 76 1.41 -14.51 4.85
C GLU A 76 2.91 -14.60 4.48
N LEU A 77 3.53 -13.50 4.04
CA LEU A 77 4.96 -13.49 3.70
C LEU A 77 5.87 -13.49 4.94
N ARG A 78 5.33 -13.12 6.10
CA ARG A 78 6.06 -13.05 7.38
C ARG A 78 5.97 -14.36 8.17
N GLU A 79 5.19 -15.33 7.71
CA GLU A 79 5.14 -16.67 8.29
C GLU A 79 6.41 -17.47 7.97
N GLU A 80 6.92 -18.24 8.94
CA GLU A 80 8.17 -19.03 8.79
C GLU A 80 8.02 -20.13 7.72
N GLN A 81 6.82 -20.69 7.61
CA GLN A 81 6.45 -21.70 6.63
C GLN A 81 6.09 -21.14 5.25
N ALA A 82 6.14 -19.83 5.04
CA ALA A 82 5.77 -19.23 3.77
C ALA A 82 6.70 -19.73 2.64
N ARG A 83 6.10 -20.17 1.53
CA ARG A 83 6.80 -20.68 0.34
C ARG A 83 6.23 -20.02 -0.90
N CYS A 84 7.06 -19.93 -1.93
CA CYS A 84 6.61 -19.55 -3.25
C CYS A 84 5.60 -20.59 -3.78
N PRO A 85 4.74 -20.23 -4.76
CA PRO A 85 3.77 -21.16 -5.35
C PRO A 85 4.40 -22.41 -6.01
N ASP A 86 5.69 -22.35 -6.33
CA ASP A 86 6.50 -23.45 -6.85
C ASP A 86 7.11 -24.35 -5.76
N GLY A 87 6.85 -24.05 -4.47
CA GLY A 87 7.37 -24.77 -3.31
C GLY A 87 8.75 -24.31 -2.83
N GLN A 88 9.40 -23.35 -3.52
CA GLN A 88 10.69 -22.83 -3.10
C GLN A 88 10.58 -21.94 -1.85
N PRO A 89 11.62 -21.85 -1.01
CA PRO A 89 11.64 -20.89 0.09
C PRO A 89 11.57 -19.45 -0.46
N LEU A 90 10.92 -18.57 0.30
CA LEU A 90 10.94 -17.14 -0.01
C LEU A 90 12.38 -16.59 -0.04
N PRO A 91 12.66 -15.54 -0.84
CA PRO A 91 13.96 -14.89 -0.83
C PRO A 91 14.38 -14.45 0.57
N LYS A 92 15.58 -14.84 1.01
CA LYS A 92 16.09 -14.54 2.36
C LYS A 92 16.29 -13.05 2.62
N ASP A 93 16.42 -12.26 1.56
CA ASP A 93 16.70 -10.82 1.63
C ASP A 93 15.43 -9.95 1.73
N LEU A 94 14.23 -10.55 1.82
CA LEU A 94 12.96 -9.80 1.90
C LEU A 94 12.87 -8.83 3.08
N PHE A 95 13.55 -9.14 4.18
CA PHE A 95 13.50 -8.34 5.42
C PHE A 95 14.84 -7.66 5.73
N ASN A 96 15.77 -7.62 4.77
CA ASN A 96 17.07 -6.95 4.91
C ASN A 96 16.96 -5.45 4.60
N PHE A 97 16.33 -4.71 5.52
CA PHE A 97 16.18 -3.25 5.37
C PHE A 97 17.49 -2.50 5.61
N THR A 98 17.88 -1.67 4.65
CA THR A 98 19.06 -0.81 4.74
C THR A 98 18.88 0.33 5.75
N PRO A 99 19.96 0.91 6.29
CA PRO A 99 19.87 2.08 7.19
C PRO A 99 19.18 3.31 6.56
N ARG A 100 19.12 3.38 5.21
CA ARG A 100 18.41 4.43 4.49
C ARG A 100 16.89 4.20 4.53
N GLU A 101 16.45 2.96 4.34
CA GLU A 101 15.04 2.59 4.41
C GLU A 101 14.51 2.74 5.84
N GLN A 102 15.32 2.35 6.83
CA GLN A 102 14.97 2.51 8.24
C GLN A 102 14.71 3.96 8.65
N ARG A 103 15.49 4.92 8.13
CA ARG A 103 15.28 6.35 8.38
C ARG A 103 14.00 6.92 7.77
N THR A 104 13.40 6.22 6.80
CA THR A 104 12.18 6.66 6.11
C THR A 104 10.91 6.12 6.79
N CYS A 105 11.07 5.08 7.62
CA CYS A 105 9.99 4.53 8.44
C CYS A 105 9.60 5.50 9.57
N LYS A 106 8.31 5.52 9.90
CA LYS A 106 7.84 6.07 11.17
C LYS A 106 8.23 5.12 12.31
N ASP A 107 8.40 5.69 13.51
CA ASP A 107 8.72 4.95 14.72
C ASP A 107 7.73 3.80 14.95
N GLY A 108 8.24 2.59 15.24
CA GLY A 108 7.45 1.38 15.51
C GLY A 108 7.16 0.46 14.31
N LEU A 109 7.31 0.93 13.06
CA LEU A 109 7.15 0.03 11.88
C LEU A 109 8.30 -0.96 11.75
N LEU A 110 9.50 -0.55 12.15
CA LEU A 110 10.70 -1.40 12.11
C LEU A 110 10.63 -2.59 13.06
N GLU A 111 9.77 -2.54 14.08
CA GLU A 111 9.51 -3.68 14.96
C GLU A 111 8.49 -4.66 14.37
N ARG A 112 7.61 -4.18 13.48
CA ARG A 112 6.54 -4.99 12.87
C ARG A 112 6.90 -5.61 11.53
N LEU A 113 7.84 -5.00 10.80
CA LEU A 113 8.24 -5.42 9.45
C LEU A 113 9.04 -6.74 9.43
N PRO A 114 10.13 -6.89 10.21
CA PRO A 114 10.85 -8.15 10.29
C PRO A 114 10.11 -9.13 11.21
N PRO A 115 9.87 -10.37 10.78
CA PRO A 115 9.33 -11.39 11.67
C PRO A 115 10.36 -11.82 12.72
N GLY A 116 9.90 -12.30 13.88
CA GLY A 116 10.78 -12.66 15.00
C GLY A 116 11.79 -13.79 14.71
N TRP A 117 11.55 -14.59 13.66
CA TRP A 117 12.47 -15.63 13.20
C TRP A 117 13.57 -15.09 12.26
N HIS A 118 13.42 -13.87 11.71
CA HIS A 118 14.38 -13.30 10.79
C HIS A 118 15.58 -12.72 11.54
N THR A 119 16.76 -13.30 11.30
CA THR A 119 18.02 -12.75 11.81
C THR A 119 18.58 -11.77 10.78
N PRO A 120 18.73 -10.46 11.10
CA PRO A 120 19.29 -9.49 10.19
C PRO A 120 20.70 -9.93 9.76
N ARG A 121 20.98 -9.87 8.46
CA ARG A 121 22.34 -10.09 7.97
C ARG A 121 23.23 -8.93 8.44
N ASP A 122 24.34 -9.23 9.11
CA ASP A 122 25.33 -8.23 9.49
C ASP A 122 25.84 -7.53 8.22
N PRO A 123 25.65 -6.20 8.07
CA PRO A 123 26.12 -5.47 6.90
C PRO A 123 27.66 -5.47 6.76
N ARG A 124 28.39 -6.05 7.73
CA ARG A 124 29.85 -6.20 7.74
C ARG A 124 30.36 -7.57 7.24
N ARG A 125 29.49 -8.46 6.74
CA ARG A 125 29.84 -9.80 6.23
C ARG A 125 29.46 -10.08 4.77
#